data_AF-A0A3S4APG7-F1
#
_entry.id   AF-A0A3S4APG7-F1
#
_cell.length_a   1.000
_cell.length_b   1.000
_cell.length_c   1.000
_cell.angle_alpha   90.00
_cell.angle_beta   90.00
_cell.angle_gamma   90.00
#
_symmetry.space_group_name_H-M   'P 1'
#
loop_
_entity.id
_entity.type
_entity.pdbx_description
1 polymer ?
#
loop_
_entity_poly.entity_id
_entity_poly.type
_entity_poly.pdbx_seq_one_letter_code
_entity_poly.pdbx_strand_id
1 'polypeptide(L)'
;MPELLLQSALAASRSTQFATEAAQIRTNCHAQHGDTNILISCPQCYEAVLEAFRARYLGFKPRPTAGSPAADQQQPQPQQQQQQQNQEQQREWFASRRAFLSDLDDLISSAKEYQVSPQAVDDRVREERSRWYAERVRASLLRLVVEDPSSRAAVFEKLEDLSSASALGADPVRLAREAAEILSRGPLAAERGTGDLPGKLAAAADGAGSAEVLRDAFFVAEDGTVPADHQKYLDMLLRQGLSMEQVVDRILEERQAAAGAKEQAAKLNQRLDELRRARAAHEAQKSRKAQRRESLALQKVPDALYDLPACAVCGGAPSTRDYFCCSICTILADRGIQQRQTLFCSAKCEETGHASHAGTHTCASSFGCIQPHANPPSNPTDDQDTHMDEAPPSPNDLRFCTECLSSLKQPTIWCSLACAEANFRTHREDVHLAERKKRGLEDVDDDGADIRALTTSLAEAVKEWEERNRVRLQPLA
;
A
#
# COMPACT_ATOMS: atom_id res chain seq x y z
N MET A 1 35.01 -14.19 -7.07
CA MET A 1 35.32 -15.65 -7.00
C MET A 1 36.03 -16.20 -8.24
N PRO A 2 35.55 -16.02 -9.49
CA PRO A 2 36.28 -16.51 -10.67
C PRO A 2 37.69 -15.93 -10.77
N GLU A 3 37.90 -14.68 -10.38
CA GLU A 3 39.23 -14.06 -10.32
C GLU A 3 40.14 -14.67 -9.24
N LEU A 4 39.61 -15.01 -8.05
CA LEU A 4 40.38 -15.71 -7.01
C LEU A 4 40.80 -17.11 -7.51
N LEU A 5 39.87 -17.83 -8.15
CA LEU A 5 40.15 -19.14 -8.73
C LEU A 5 41.17 -19.02 -9.88
N LEU A 6 41.04 -18.02 -10.74
CA LEU A 6 41.98 -17.73 -11.82
C LEU A 6 43.37 -17.37 -11.28
N GLN A 7 43.47 -16.45 -10.33
CA GLN A 7 44.74 -16.07 -9.69
C GLN A 7 45.36 -17.26 -8.95
N SER A 8 44.55 -18.12 -8.32
CA SER A 8 45.04 -19.34 -7.68
C SER A 8 45.54 -20.39 -8.70
N ALA A 9 44.87 -20.51 -9.86
CA ALA A 9 45.25 -21.42 -10.94
C ALA A 9 46.50 -20.95 -11.67
N LEU A 10 46.61 -19.65 -11.96
CA LEU A 10 47.82 -19.03 -12.51
C LEU A 10 49.00 -19.18 -11.56
N ALA A 11 48.79 -18.96 -10.25
CA ALA A 11 49.82 -19.18 -9.24
C ALA A 11 50.26 -20.65 -9.16
N ALA A 12 49.31 -21.60 -9.27
CA ALA A 12 49.61 -23.04 -9.30
C ALA A 12 50.40 -23.43 -10.56
N SER A 13 49.98 -22.97 -11.74
CA SER A 13 50.66 -23.23 -13.02
C SER A 13 52.09 -22.66 -13.05
N ARG A 14 52.30 -21.45 -12.52
CA ARG A 14 53.65 -20.88 -12.42
C ARG A 14 54.50 -21.57 -11.36
N SER A 15 53.88 -22.09 -10.29
CA SER A 15 54.58 -22.89 -9.29
C SER A 15 55.02 -24.25 -9.84
N THR A 16 54.25 -24.86 -10.75
CA THR A 16 54.66 -26.12 -11.40
C THR A 16 55.79 -25.87 -12.40
N GLN A 17 55.75 -24.78 -13.16
CA GLN A 17 56.86 -24.35 -14.03
C GLN A 17 58.15 -24.16 -13.23
N PHE A 18 58.08 -23.44 -12.10
CA PHE A 18 59.22 -23.27 -11.22
C PHE A 18 59.74 -24.60 -10.65
N ALA A 19 58.84 -25.50 -10.25
CA ALA A 19 59.22 -26.84 -9.78
C ALA A 19 59.92 -27.67 -10.87
N THR A 20 59.51 -27.51 -12.14
CA THR A 20 60.19 -28.17 -13.27
C THR A 20 61.59 -27.60 -13.52
N GLU A 21 61.77 -26.27 -13.42
CA GLU A 21 63.08 -25.63 -13.53
C GLU A 21 64.01 -26.06 -12.39
N ALA A 22 63.53 -26.08 -11.15
CA ALA A 22 64.29 -26.58 -10.00
C ALA A 22 64.65 -28.07 -10.15
N ALA A 23 63.74 -28.88 -10.69
CA ALA A 23 64.00 -30.29 -11.00
C ALA A 23 65.06 -30.45 -12.10
N GLN A 24 65.07 -29.59 -13.12
CA GLN A 24 66.10 -29.57 -14.16
C GLN A 24 67.47 -29.16 -13.60
N ILE A 25 67.53 -28.16 -12.72
CA ILE A 25 68.78 -27.77 -12.04
C ILE A 25 69.32 -28.96 -11.23
N ARG A 26 68.44 -29.70 -10.54
CA ARG A 26 68.80 -30.92 -9.82
C ARG A 26 69.36 -32.01 -10.74
N THR A 27 68.69 -32.32 -11.85
CA THR A 27 69.16 -33.35 -12.79
C THR A 27 70.50 -32.95 -13.43
N ASN A 28 70.68 -31.67 -13.74
CA ASN A 28 71.94 -31.15 -14.29
C ASN A 28 73.06 -31.18 -13.24
N CYS A 29 72.76 -30.92 -11.97
CA CYS A 29 73.71 -31.06 -10.87
C CYS A 29 74.25 -32.49 -10.77
N HIS A 30 73.37 -33.49 -10.81
CA HIS A 30 73.77 -34.90 -10.79
C HIS A 30 74.62 -35.28 -12.01
N ALA A 31 74.29 -34.75 -13.19
CA ALA A 31 75.00 -35.07 -14.43
C ALA A 31 76.37 -34.39 -14.56
N GLN A 32 76.54 -33.18 -14.03
CA GLN A 32 77.73 -32.34 -14.24
C GLN A 32 78.69 -32.28 -13.04
N HIS A 33 78.19 -32.51 -11.82
CA HIS A 33 78.96 -32.27 -10.59
C HIS A 33 79.14 -33.51 -9.68
N GLY A 34 78.60 -34.68 -10.06
CA GLY A 34 78.78 -35.92 -9.30
C GLY A 34 77.96 -35.98 -7.99
N ASP A 35 78.14 -37.07 -7.23
CA ASP A 35 77.21 -37.70 -6.27
C ASP A 35 76.81 -36.91 -5.00
N THR A 36 76.53 -35.62 -5.12
CA THR A 36 75.85 -34.86 -4.08
C THR A 36 74.35 -35.09 -4.21
N ASN A 37 73.78 -35.97 -3.39
CA ASN A 37 72.32 -36.18 -3.29
C ASN A 37 71.54 -34.94 -2.82
N ILE A 38 72.25 -33.88 -2.37
CA ILE A 38 71.65 -32.69 -1.76
C ILE A 38 72.14 -31.45 -2.52
N LEU A 39 71.23 -30.73 -3.19
CA LEU A 39 71.50 -29.50 -3.94
C LEU A 39 72.24 -28.41 -3.13
N ILE A 40 72.04 -28.40 -1.81
CA ILE A 40 72.63 -27.42 -0.88
C ILE A 40 74.16 -27.58 -0.79
N SER A 41 74.70 -28.78 -1.04
CA SER A 41 76.15 -29.03 -0.97
C SER A 41 76.90 -28.66 -2.26
N CYS A 42 76.19 -28.30 -3.33
CA CYS A 42 76.80 -27.79 -4.57
C CYS A 42 76.59 -26.27 -4.65
N PRO A 43 77.62 -25.43 -4.40
CA PRO A 43 77.46 -23.97 -4.32
C PRO A 43 76.96 -23.35 -5.64
N GLN A 44 77.38 -23.89 -6.79
CA GLN A 44 76.94 -23.39 -8.11
C GLN A 44 75.46 -23.67 -8.38
N CYS A 45 74.98 -24.88 -8.05
CA CYS A 45 73.57 -25.23 -8.24
C CYS A 45 72.67 -24.62 -7.16
N TYR A 46 73.19 -24.41 -5.95
CA TYR A 46 72.50 -23.72 -4.87
C TYR A 46 72.20 -22.25 -5.22
N GLU A 47 73.22 -21.52 -5.71
CA GLU A 47 73.05 -20.14 -6.16
C GLU A 47 72.11 -20.03 -7.35
N ALA A 48 72.16 -20.97 -8.29
CA ALA A 48 71.25 -21.03 -9.43
C ALA A 48 69.77 -21.20 -9.01
N VAL A 49 69.49 -22.00 -7.98
CA VAL A 49 68.13 -22.16 -7.43
C VAL A 49 67.66 -20.87 -6.76
N LEU A 50 68.51 -20.22 -5.95
CA LEU A 50 68.16 -18.95 -5.29
C LEU A 50 67.92 -17.82 -6.30
N GLU A 51 68.67 -17.81 -7.39
CA GLU A 51 68.49 -16.82 -8.45
C GLU A 51 67.23 -17.09 -9.27
N ALA A 52 66.84 -18.35 -9.44
CA ALA A 52 65.51 -18.70 -9.99
C ALA A 52 64.38 -18.21 -9.06
N PHE A 53 64.54 -18.31 -7.73
CA PHE A 53 63.59 -17.73 -6.76
C PHE A 53 63.50 -16.21 -6.91
N ARG A 54 64.64 -15.50 -7.02
CA ARG A 54 64.63 -14.05 -7.30
C ARG A 54 63.94 -13.72 -8.62
N ALA A 55 64.21 -14.48 -9.67
CA ALA A 55 63.59 -14.26 -10.97
C ALA A 55 62.06 -14.39 -10.91
N ARG A 56 61.54 -15.35 -10.13
CA ARG A 56 60.09 -15.60 -9.97
C ARG A 56 59.35 -14.48 -9.26
N TYR A 57 59.92 -13.95 -8.18
CA TYR A 57 59.23 -13.01 -7.28
C TYR A 57 59.65 -11.55 -7.48
N LEU A 58 60.91 -11.31 -7.85
CA LEU A 58 61.50 -9.97 -7.98
C LEU A 58 61.76 -9.57 -9.44
N GLY A 59 61.57 -10.50 -10.40
CA GLY A 59 61.70 -10.23 -11.82
C GLY A 59 63.15 -10.06 -12.31
N PHE A 60 64.15 -10.40 -11.50
CA PHE A 60 65.56 -10.30 -11.87
C PHE A 60 65.98 -11.52 -12.69
N LYS A 61 66.27 -11.35 -13.99
CA LYS A 61 66.97 -12.38 -14.78
C LYS A 61 68.46 -12.05 -14.78
N PRO A 62 69.35 -12.91 -14.25
CA PRO A 62 70.79 -12.70 -14.42
C PRO A 62 71.15 -12.82 -15.91
N ARG A 63 72.01 -11.91 -16.38
CA ARG A 63 72.65 -12.02 -17.69
C ARG A 63 73.51 -13.28 -17.70
N PRO A 64 73.38 -14.19 -18.69
CA PRO A 64 74.20 -15.40 -18.71
C PRO A 64 75.68 -15.02 -18.75
N THR A 65 76.43 -15.48 -17.75
CA THR A 65 77.88 -15.32 -17.67
C THR A 65 78.56 -16.09 -18.80
N ALA A 66 79.47 -15.42 -19.49
CA ALA A 66 80.12 -15.84 -20.72
C ALA A 66 80.80 -17.20 -20.61
N GLY A 67 80.46 -18.12 -21.53
CA GLY A 67 81.12 -19.42 -21.61
C GLY A 67 80.55 -20.39 -22.66
N SER A 68 80.14 -19.95 -23.85
CA SER A 68 80.06 -20.80 -25.05
C SER A 68 79.90 -19.96 -26.32
N PRO A 69 80.52 -20.36 -27.45
CA PRO A 69 80.68 -19.51 -28.62
C PRO A 69 79.41 -19.43 -29.46
N ALA A 70 79.23 -18.26 -30.08
CA ALA A 70 78.06 -17.84 -30.81
C ALA A 70 77.64 -18.78 -31.96
N ALA A 71 76.34 -19.04 -32.04
CA ALA A 71 75.65 -19.37 -33.28
C ALA A 71 74.52 -18.35 -33.47
N ASP A 72 74.65 -17.55 -34.53
CA ASP A 72 73.72 -16.54 -35.00
C ASP A 72 72.31 -17.09 -35.18
N GLN A 73 71.33 -16.54 -34.44
CA GLN A 73 69.94 -16.47 -34.88
C GLN A 73 69.33 -15.14 -34.40
N GLN A 74 68.97 -14.30 -35.37
CA GLN A 74 68.25 -13.05 -35.20
C GLN A 74 66.87 -13.32 -34.56
N GLN A 75 66.69 -12.88 -33.31
CA GLN A 75 65.38 -12.80 -32.64
C GLN A 75 64.77 -11.40 -32.80
N PRO A 76 63.45 -11.28 -33.06
CA PRO A 76 62.77 -9.99 -33.09
C PRO A 76 62.39 -9.53 -31.67
N GLN A 77 62.78 -8.28 -31.37
CA GLN A 77 62.20 -7.31 -30.42
C GLN A 77 61.99 -7.72 -28.94
N PRO A 78 62.94 -7.36 -28.03
CA PRO A 78 62.79 -7.58 -26.59
C PRO A 78 61.70 -6.74 -25.89
N GLN A 79 61.24 -5.62 -26.48
CA GLN A 79 60.33 -4.68 -25.77
C GLN A 79 58.87 -5.16 -25.61
N GLN A 80 58.31 -5.91 -26.58
CA GLN A 80 56.92 -6.41 -26.47
C GLN A 80 56.80 -7.57 -25.46
N GLN A 81 57.76 -8.50 -25.45
CA GLN A 81 57.80 -9.57 -24.44
C GLN A 81 58.04 -9.02 -23.03
N GLN A 82 58.84 -7.96 -22.89
CA GLN A 82 59.10 -7.34 -21.60
C GLN A 82 57.88 -6.56 -21.08
N GLN A 83 57.09 -5.92 -21.95
CA GLN A 83 55.82 -5.30 -21.57
C GLN A 83 54.75 -6.33 -21.16
N GLN A 84 54.61 -7.44 -21.90
CA GLN A 84 53.69 -8.52 -21.52
C GLN A 84 54.09 -9.16 -20.18
N GLN A 85 55.38 -9.46 -19.97
CA GLN A 85 55.87 -10.00 -18.69
C GLN A 85 55.63 -9.04 -17.53
N ASN A 86 55.78 -7.72 -17.73
CA ASN A 86 55.55 -6.73 -16.69
C ASN A 86 54.04 -6.59 -16.35
N GLN A 87 53.16 -6.67 -17.35
CA GLN A 87 51.70 -6.70 -17.14
C GLN A 87 51.24 -7.99 -16.44
N GLU A 88 51.86 -9.11 -16.75
CA GLU A 88 51.59 -10.39 -16.09
C GLU A 88 52.12 -10.44 -14.65
N GLN A 89 53.29 -9.84 -14.39
CA GLN A 89 53.82 -9.67 -13.03
C GLN A 89 52.94 -8.74 -12.20
N GLN A 90 52.34 -7.72 -12.80
CA GLN A 90 51.36 -6.84 -12.13
C GLN A 90 50.04 -7.56 -11.79
N ARG A 91 49.75 -8.71 -12.42
CA ARG A 91 48.56 -9.55 -12.14
C ARG A 91 48.82 -10.65 -11.10
N GLU A 92 50.04 -10.76 -10.58
CA GLU A 92 50.39 -11.76 -9.57
C GLU A 92 49.80 -11.41 -8.19
N TRP A 93 49.51 -12.45 -7.41
CA TRP A 93 48.92 -12.31 -6.07
C TRP A 93 49.79 -11.52 -5.08
N PHE A 94 51.11 -11.44 -5.33
CA PHE A 94 52.08 -10.73 -4.51
C PHE A 94 52.43 -9.32 -5.03
N ALA A 95 51.90 -8.89 -6.17
CA ALA A 95 52.33 -7.66 -6.85
C ALA A 95 52.16 -6.38 -6.00
N SER A 96 51.14 -6.35 -5.13
CA SER A 96 50.88 -5.22 -4.23
C SER A 96 51.60 -5.32 -2.87
N ARG A 97 52.28 -6.43 -2.57
CA ARG A 97 52.86 -6.73 -1.25
C ARG A 97 54.34 -6.34 -1.18
N ARG A 98 54.62 -5.04 -1.26
CA ARG A 98 56.01 -4.52 -1.30
C ARG A 98 56.86 -4.90 -0.08
N ALA A 99 56.26 -4.92 1.12
CA ALA A 99 56.96 -5.32 2.34
C ALA A 99 57.41 -6.79 2.28
N PHE A 100 56.50 -7.69 1.87
CA PHE A 100 56.84 -9.10 1.65
C PHE A 100 57.95 -9.27 0.60
N LEU A 101 57.90 -8.55 -0.51
CA LEU A 101 58.93 -8.64 -1.56
C LEU A 101 60.30 -8.16 -1.07
N SER A 102 60.34 -7.12 -0.23
CA SER A 102 61.57 -6.65 0.42
C SER A 102 62.11 -7.70 1.39
N ASP A 103 61.26 -8.20 2.29
CA ASP A 103 61.63 -9.25 3.26
C ASP A 103 62.14 -10.52 2.54
N LEU A 104 61.54 -10.85 1.39
CA LEU A 104 61.92 -12.02 0.60
C LEU A 104 63.29 -11.83 -0.05
N ASP A 105 63.62 -10.63 -0.54
CA ASP A 105 64.96 -10.35 -1.08
C ASP A 105 66.04 -10.40 0.01
N ASP A 106 65.74 -9.90 1.21
CA ASP A 106 66.63 -9.99 2.37
C ASP A 106 66.84 -11.45 2.80
N LEU A 107 65.78 -12.26 2.81
CA LEU A 107 65.84 -13.70 3.11
C LEU A 107 66.63 -14.47 2.05
N ILE A 108 66.46 -14.16 0.76
CA ILE A 108 67.22 -14.80 -0.32
C ILE A 108 68.70 -14.38 -0.26
N SER A 109 68.99 -13.12 0.06
CA SER A 109 70.37 -12.64 0.30
C SER A 109 71.02 -13.37 1.47
N SER A 110 70.30 -13.50 2.58
CA SER A 110 70.78 -14.20 3.78
C SER A 110 70.94 -15.71 3.55
N ALA A 111 70.08 -16.32 2.73
CA ALA A 111 70.22 -17.71 2.30
C ALA A 111 71.44 -17.91 1.41
N LYS A 112 71.73 -16.97 0.50
CA LYS A 112 72.95 -17.00 -0.34
C LYS A 112 74.23 -16.98 0.50
N GLU A 113 74.21 -16.30 1.64
CA GLU A 113 75.30 -16.27 2.62
C GLU A 113 75.29 -17.46 3.61
N TYR A 114 74.40 -18.44 3.40
CA TYR A 114 74.18 -19.61 4.27
C TYR A 114 73.79 -19.26 5.72
N GLN A 115 73.32 -18.03 5.98
CA GLN A 115 72.91 -17.58 7.31
C GLN A 115 71.51 -18.09 7.68
N VAL A 116 70.67 -18.35 6.67
CA VAL A 116 69.28 -18.78 6.84
C VAL A 116 69.00 -19.98 5.93
N SER A 117 68.20 -20.93 6.42
CA SER A 117 67.76 -22.09 5.63
C SER A 117 66.89 -21.65 4.44
N PRO A 118 67.05 -22.23 3.24
CA PRO A 118 66.14 -22.02 2.11
C PRO A 118 64.68 -22.32 2.44
N GLN A 119 64.43 -23.23 3.40
CA GLN A 119 63.08 -23.52 3.88
C GLN A 119 62.41 -22.28 4.49
N ALA A 120 63.16 -21.34 5.05
CA ALA A 120 62.61 -20.10 5.58
C ALA A 120 62.03 -19.20 4.47
N VAL A 121 62.63 -19.23 3.26
CA VAL A 121 62.11 -18.54 2.08
C VAL A 121 60.76 -19.17 1.68
N ASP A 122 60.71 -20.50 1.60
CA ASP A 122 59.48 -21.25 1.27
C ASP A 122 58.38 -21.07 2.31
N ASP A 123 58.72 -21.11 3.60
CA ASP A 123 57.76 -20.94 4.69
C ASP A 123 57.20 -19.51 4.72
N ARG A 124 58.04 -18.50 4.47
CA ARG A 124 57.59 -17.11 4.35
C ARG A 124 56.65 -16.90 3.16
N VAL A 125 56.97 -17.48 2.01
CA VAL A 125 56.09 -17.47 0.83
C VAL A 125 54.76 -18.17 1.14
N ARG A 126 54.79 -19.33 1.81
CA ARG A 126 53.57 -20.08 2.18
C ARG A 126 52.70 -19.29 3.14
N GLU A 127 53.29 -18.69 4.17
CA GLU A 127 52.61 -17.85 5.15
C GLU A 127 51.92 -16.65 4.46
N GLU A 128 52.65 -15.92 3.63
CA GLU A 128 52.12 -14.73 2.98
C GLU A 128 51.04 -15.07 1.94
N ARG A 129 51.21 -16.17 1.21
CA ARG A 129 50.19 -16.71 0.31
C ARG A 129 48.92 -17.08 1.07
N SER A 130 49.07 -17.63 2.27
CA SER A 130 47.95 -18.01 3.14
C SER A 130 47.20 -16.78 3.64
N ARG A 131 47.92 -15.74 4.08
CA ARG A 131 47.32 -14.43 4.44
C ARG A 131 46.57 -13.81 3.27
N TRP A 132 47.21 -13.72 2.11
CA TRP A 132 46.60 -13.15 0.91
C TRP A 132 45.30 -13.85 0.54
N TYR A 133 45.31 -15.17 0.59
CA TYR A 133 44.13 -15.96 0.29
C TYR A 133 43.01 -15.73 1.32
N ALA A 134 43.34 -15.70 2.61
CA ALA A 134 42.38 -15.41 3.68
C ALA A 134 41.74 -14.01 3.54
N GLU A 135 42.54 -12.98 3.25
CA GLU A 135 42.05 -11.62 3.00
C GLU A 135 41.07 -11.58 1.82
N ARG A 136 41.37 -12.29 0.73
CA ARG A 136 40.54 -12.30 -0.48
C ARG A 136 39.24 -13.08 -0.29
N VAL A 137 39.27 -14.17 0.47
CA VAL A 137 38.06 -14.91 0.90
C VAL A 137 37.21 -14.03 1.81
N ARG A 138 37.82 -13.35 2.79
CA ARG A 138 37.13 -12.43 3.71
C ARG A 138 36.41 -11.32 2.94
N ALA A 139 37.09 -10.68 1.99
CA ALA A 139 36.49 -9.66 1.14
C ALA A 139 35.30 -10.20 0.32
N SER A 140 35.41 -11.43 -0.18
CA SER A 140 34.34 -12.09 -0.93
C SER A 140 33.12 -12.40 -0.05
N LEU A 141 33.34 -12.90 1.18
CA LEU A 141 32.28 -13.15 2.15
C LEU A 141 31.58 -11.86 2.60
N LEU A 142 32.32 -10.78 2.82
CA LEU A 142 31.72 -9.47 3.16
C LEU A 142 30.81 -8.94 2.05
N ARG A 143 31.15 -9.18 0.79
CA ARG A 143 30.29 -8.83 -0.35
C ARG A 143 28.97 -9.63 -0.33
N LEU A 144 29.01 -10.91 0.03
CA LEU A 144 27.81 -11.75 0.13
C LEU A 144 26.83 -11.32 1.21
N VAL A 145 27.32 -10.85 2.36
CA VAL A 145 26.48 -10.32 3.46
C VAL A 145 25.59 -9.16 2.98
N VAL A 146 26.09 -8.39 2.01
CA VAL A 146 25.36 -7.27 1.39
C VAL A 146 24.34 -7.77 0.37
N GLU A 147 24.68 -8.82 -0.38
CA GLU A 147 23.88 -9.36 -1.49
C GLU A 147 22.71 -10.24 -1.03
N ASP A 148 22.91 -11.06 0.01
CA ASP A 148 21.90 -12.00 0.51
C ASP A 148 21.73 -11.88 2.04
N PRO A 149 20.69 -11.17 2.49
CA PRO A 149 20.38 -11.04 3.91
C PRO A 149 20.07 -12.37 4.62
N SER A 150 19.67 -13.41 3.87
CA SER A 150 19.23 -14.68 4.42
C SER A 150 20.39 -15.61 4.80
N SER A 151 21.55 -15.49 4.13
CA SER A 151 22.76 -16.25 4.44
C SER A 151 23.71 -15.56 5.43
N ARG A 152 23.35 -14.36 5.94
CA ARG A 152 24.19 -13.56 6.85
C ARG A 152 24.72 -14.33 8.05
N ALA A 153 23.88 -15.12 8.72
CA ALA A 153 24.29 -15.87 9.91
C ALA A 153 25.42 -16.87 9.62
N ALA A 154 25.28 -17.65 8.54
CA ALA A 154 26.29 -18.62 8.11
C ALA A 154 27.58 -17.92 7.63
N VAL A 155 27.46 -16.75 7.00
CA VAL A 155 28.63 -15.98 6.55
C VAL A 155 29.38 -15.35 7.73
N PHE A 156 28.67 -14.87 8.76
CA PHE A 156 29.29 -14.32 9.97
C PHE A 156 30.05 -15.38 10.76
N GLU A 157 29.48 -16.58 10.93
CA GLU A 157 30.18 -17.72 11.55
C GLU A 157 31.50 -18.02 10.83
N LYS A 158 31.50 -18.01 9.49
CA LYS A 158 32.73 -18.25 8.70
C LYS A 158 33.73 -17.11 8.71
N LEU A 159 33.28 -15.87 8.86
CA LEU A 159 34.16 -14.71 9.07
C LEU A 159 34.83 -14.75 10.45
N GLU A 160 34.14 -15.27 11.45
CA GLU A 160 34.67 -15.51 12.80
C GLU A 160 35.68 -16.67 12.78
N ASP A 161 35.36 -17.77 12.10
CA ASP A 161 36.29 -18.88 11.84
C ASP A 161 37.57 -18.37 11.12
N LEU A 162 37.46 -17.52 10.10
CA LEU A 162 38.61 -16.92 9.40
C LEU A 162 39.47 -16.03 10.30
N SER A 163 38.83 -15.25 11.15
CA SER A 163 39.52 -14.35 12.07
C SER A 163 40.28 -15.14 13.14
N SER A 164 39.70 -16.26 13.58
CA SER A 164 40.31 -17.18 14.54
C SER A 164 41.39 -18.07 13.89
N ALA A 165 41.16 -18.52 12.65
CA ALA A 165 42.09 -19.32 11.84
C ALA A 165 43.37 -18.56 11.48
N SER A 166 43.25 -17.25 11.19
CA SER A 166 44.41 -16.37 10.95
C SER A 166 45.31 -16.23 12.17
N ALA A 167 44.84 -16.59 13.38
CA ALA A 167 45.62 -16.58 14.61
C ALA A 167 46.27 -17.95 14.94
N LEU A 168 45.82 -19.04 14.33
CA LEU A 168 46.19 -20.42 14.68
C LEU A 168 46.74 -21.25 13.51
N GLY A 169 46.95 -20.67 12.32
CA GLY A 169 47.54 -21.36 11.18
C GLY A 169 46.63 -22.39 10.51
N ALA A 170 45.31 -22.18 10.54
CA ALA A 170 44.37 -23.12 9.90
C ALA A 170 44.48 -23.06 8.36
N ASP A 171 44.18 -24.19 7.71
CA ASP A 171 44.28 -24.38 6.26
C ASP A 171 43.35 -23.42 5.48
N PRO A 172 43.90 -22.39 4.81
CA PRO A 172 43.13 -21.41 4.04
C PRO A 172 42.36 -22.06 2.88
N VAL A 173 42.87 -23.18 2.35
CA VAL A 173 42.30 -23.90 1.22
C VAL A 173 41.03 -24.64 1.63
N ARG A 174 41.03 -25.24 2.82
CA ARG A 174 39.82 -25.82 3.42
C ARG A 174 38.75 -24.75 3.58
N LEU A 175 39.11 -23.58 4.09
CA LEU A 175 38.16 -22.53 4.41
C LEU A 175 37.58 -21.87 3.15
N ALA A 176 38.37 -21.71 2.09
CA ALA A 176 37.83 -21.29 0.79
C ALA A 176 36.93 -22.34 0.13
N ARG A 177 37.18 -23.64 0.36
CA ARG A 177 36.30 -24.71 -0.09
C ARG A 177 34.95 -24.65 0.62
N GLU A 178 34.95 -24.44 1.93
CA GLU A 178 33.74 -24.27 2.73
C GLU A 178 32.99 -22.98 2.33
N ALA A 179 33.70 -21.87 2.08
CA ALA A 179 33.11 -20.64 1.56
C ALA A 179 32.52 -20.82 0.15
N ALA A 180 33.23 -21.55 -0.74
CA ALA A 180 32.75 -21.92 -2.06
C ALA A 180 31.50 -22.83 -2.00
N GLU A 181 31.41 -23.70 -0.99
CA GLU A 181 30.24 -24.56 -0.76
C GLU A 181 29.02 -23.74 -0.34
N ILE A 182 29.19 -22.76 0.56
CA ILE A 182 28.11 -21.83 0.95
C ILE A 182 27.64 -21.02 -0.26
N LEU A 183 28.59 -20.52 -1.05
CA LEU A 183 28.34 -19.82 -2.31
C LEU A 183 27.62 -20.69 -3.34
N SER A 184 27.96 -21.98 -3.42
CA SER A 184 27.31 -22.95 -4.32
C SER A 184 25.88 -23.34 -3.90
N ARG A 185 25.46 -22.95 -2.70
CA ARG A 185 24.10 -23.15 -2.18
C ARG A 185 23.26 -21.88 -2.14
N GLY A 186 23.86 -20.72 -2.42
CA GLY A 186 23.19 -19.42 -2.45
C GLY A 186 22.56 -19.10 -3.81
N PRO A 187 21.79 -18.00 -3.92
CA PRO A 187 21.13 -17.56 -5.16
C PRO A 187 22.09 -17.12 -6.28
N LEU A 188 23.40 -17.13 -6.03
CA LEU A 188 24.48 -16.88 -6.99
C LEU A 188 25.23 -18.18 -7.38
N ALA A 189 24.75 -19.34 -6.94
CA ALA A 189 25.28 -20.62 -7.38
C ALA A 189 25.16 -20.72 -8.90
N ALA A 190 26.27 -21.02 -9.57
CA ALA A 190 26.24 -21.30 -10.99
C ALA A 190 25.37 -22.57 -11.21
N GLU A 191 24.27 -22.43 -11.94
CA GLU A 191 23.40 -23.53 -12.38
C GLU A 191 24.18 -24.62 -13.14
N ARG A 192 25.36 -24.27 -13.68
CA ARG A 192 26.29 -25.17 -14.36
C ARG A 192 27.55 -25.44 -13.54
N GLY A 193 27.92 -26.71 -13.48
CA GLY A 193 29.23 -27.16 -12.97
C GLY A 193 30.38 -26.46 -13.69
N THR A 194 31.01 -25.52 -13.01
CA THR A 194 32.23 -24.79 -13.43
C THR A 194 33.48 -25.68 -13.36
N GLY A 195 33.35 -26.97 -13.69
CA GLY A 195 34.31 -28.02 -13.36
C GLY A 195 35.72 -27.80 -13.90
N ASP A 196 35.88 -26.95 -14.92
CA ASP A 196 37.18 -26.49 -15.41
C ASP A 196 37.14 -25.04 -15.95
N LEU A 197 36.41 -24.15 -15.28
CA LEU A 197 36.50 -22.72 -15.58
C LEU A 197 37.94 -22.16 -15.40
N PRO A 198 38.68 -22.55 -14.34
CA PRO A 198 40.03 -22.04 -14.12
C PRO A 198 41.03 -22.49 -15.20
N GLY A 199 40.95 -23.73 -15.69
CA GLY A 199 41.80 -24.23 -16.78
C GLY A 199 41.50 -23.54 -18.11
N LYS A 200 40.22 -23.30 -18.42
CA LYS A 200 39.80 -22.57 -19.64
C LYS A 200 40.23 -21.11 -19.63
N LEU A 201 40.15 -20.43 -18.48
CA LEU A 201 40.64 -19.06 -18.33
C LEU A 201 42.18 -19.00 -18.37
N ALA A 202 42.88 -19.97 -17.79
CA ALA A 202 44.34 -20.04 -17.85
C ALA A 202 44.87 -20.37 -19.26
N ALA A 203 44.07 -21.05 -20.09
CA ALA A 203 44.37 -21.34 -21.48
C ALA A 203 44.02 -20.17 -22.43
N ALA A 204 43.29 -19.16 -21.97
CA ALA A 204 42.97 -17.98 -22.78
C ALA A 204 44.20 -17.07 -22.90
N ALA A 205 44.68 -16.87 -24.13
CA ALA A 205 45.90 -16.10 -24.40
C ALA A 205 45.72 -14.58 -24.27
N ASP A 206 44.48 -14.09 -24.35
CA ASP A 206 44.16 -12.65 -24.37
C ASP A 206 42.90 -12.30 -23.55
N GLY A 207 42.69 -10.99 -23.36
CA GLY A 207 41.53 -10.47 -22.64
C GLY A 207 40.20 -10.80 -23.31
N ALA A 208 40.19 -10.93 -24.64
CA ALA A 208 39.00 -11.28 -25.41
C ALA A 208 38.60 -12.75 -25.21
N GLY A 209 39.55 -13.69 -25.29
CA GLY A 209 39.31 -15.09 -25.00
C GLY A 209 38.88 -15.33 -23.55
N SER A 210 39.44 -14.57 -22.61
CA SER A 210 39.00 -14.60 -21.21
C SER A 210 37.55 -14.14 -21.04
N ALA A 211 37.15 -13.09 -21.78
CA ALA A 211 35.79 -12.57 -21.76
C ALA A 211 34.78 -13.51 -22.42
N GLU A 212 35.17 -14.27 -23.45
CA GLU A 212 34.32 -15.32 -24.04
C GLU A 212 34.10 -16.51 -23.09
N VAL A 213 35.14 -16.97 -22.41
CA VAL A 213 35.00 -18.04 -21.39
C VAL A 213 34.06 -17.60 -20.26
N LEU A 214 34.11 -16.33 -19.88
CA LEU A 214 33.22 -15.74 -18.88
C LEU A 214 31.77 -15.57 -19.41
N ARG A 215 31.60 -15.21 -20.68
CA ARG A 215 30.28 -15.19 -21.34
C ARG A 215 29.60 -16.55 -21.23
N ASP A 216 30.30 -17.59 -21.67
CA ASP A 216 29.75 -18.94 -21.75
C ASP A 216 29.44 -19.55 -20.37
N ALA A 217 30.12 -19.08 -19.33
CA ALA A 217 29.93 -19.55 -17.97
C ALA A 217 28.83 -18.82 -17.20
N PHE A 218 28.64 -17.51 -17.43
CA PHE A 218 27.79 -16.67 -16.59
C PHE A 218 26.62 -15.98 -17.30
N PHE A 219 26.67 -15.83 -18.62
CA PHE A 219 25.71 -15.01 -19.38
C PHE A 219 24.82 -15.80 -20.32
N VAL A 220 25.20 -17.02 -20.69
CA VAL A 220 24.46 -17.87 -21.64
C VAL A 220 23.43 -18.73 -20.90
N ALA A 221 22.16 -18.62 -21.30
CA ALA A 221 21.06 -19.45 -20.82
C ALA A 221 21.09 -20.87 -21.44
N GLU A 222 20.21 -21.78 -20.98
CA GLU A 222 20.15 -23.18 -21.46
C GLU A 222 20.01 -23.29 -22.99
N ASP A 223 19.32 -22.33 -23.59
CA ASP A 223 19.05 -22.23 -25.03
C ASP A 223 20.23 -21.70 -25.86
N GLY A 224 21.37 -21.42 -25.23
CA GLY A 224 22.55 -20.85 -25.90
C GLY A 224 22.45 -19.35 -26.17
N THR A 225 21.39 -18.68 -25.70
CA THR A 225 21.16 -17.24 -25.88
C THR A 225 21.44 -16.45 -24.62
N VAL A 226 21.86 -15.19 -24.77
CA VAL A 226 22.08 -14.27 -23.66
C VAL A 226 20.78 -13.49 -23.41
N PRO A 227 20.22 -13.52 -22.18
CA PRO A 227 19.03 -12.73 -21.85
C PRO A 227 19.24 -11.24 -22.11
N ALA A 228 18.21 -10.56 -22.64
CA ALA A 228 18.28 -9.14 -23.01
C ALA A 228 18.73 -8.24 -21.83
N ASP A 229 18.27 -8.56 -20.62
CA ASP A 229 18.63 -7.85 -19.39
C ASP A 229 20.12 -7.97 -19.05
N HIS A 230 20.78 -9.03 -19.52
CA HIS A 230 22.18 -9.33 -19.25
C HIS A 230 23.12 -8.85 -20.36
N GLN A 231 22.58 -8.54 -21.55
CA GLN A 231 23.33 -8.10 -22.73
C GLN A 231 24.15 -6.83 -22.48
N LYS A 232 23.59 -5.88 -21.72
CA LYS A 232 24.28 -4.63 -21.33
C LYS A 232 25.56 -4.90 -20.54
N TYR A 233 25.52 -5.86 -19.62
CA TYR A 233 26.67 -6.23 -18.79
C TYR A 233 27.71 -7.03 -19.59
N LEU A 234 27.26 -7.82 -20.57
CA LEU A 234 28.14 -8.50 -21.51
C LEU A 234 28.87 -7.52 -22.44
N ASP A 235 28.19 -6.47 -22.92
CA ASP A 235 28.80 -5.42 -23.73
C ASP A 235 29.84 -4.61 -22.93
N MET A 236 29.61 -4.40 -21.63
CA MET A 236 30.61 -3.81 -20.72
C MET A 236 31.86 -4.69 -20.59
N LEU A 237 31.70 -6.00 -20.55
CA LEU A 237 32.81 -6.95 -20.49
C LEU A 237 33.59 -7.02 -21.81
N LEU A 238 32.89 -7.19 -22.94
CA LEU A 238 33.49 -7.45 -24.25
C LEU A 238 33.95 -6.18 -25.00
N ARG A 239 33.15 -5.10 -24.95
CA ARG A 239 33.42 -3.88 -25.74
C ARG A 239 34.16 -2.81 -24.95
N GLN A 240 33.87 -2.69 -23.65
CA GLN A 240 34.48 -1.68 -22.78
C GLN A 240 35.72 -2.21 -22.05
N GLY A 241 35.98 -3.52 -22.11
CA GLY A 241 37.14 -4.16 -21.48
C GLY A 241 37.11 -4.11 -19.96
N LEU A 242 35.93 -3.93 -19.36
CA LEU A 242 35.77 -3.90 -17.92
C LEU A 242 35.97 -5.30 -17.33
N SER A 243 36.60 -5.35 -16.16
CA SER A 243 36.76 -6.61 -15.43
C SER A 243 35.41 -7.13 -14.91
N MET A 244 35.30 -8.44 -14.69
CA MET A 244 34.09 -9.05 -14.14
C MET A 244 33.70 -8.46 -12.78
N GLU A 245 34.68 -8.04 -11.95
CA GLU A 245 34.39 -7.37 -10.67
C GLU A 245 33.66 -6.04 -10.87
N GLN A 246 34.11 -5.22 -11.81
CA GLN A 246 33.46 -3.94 -12.12
C GLN A 246 32.06 -4.12 -12.72
N VAL A 247 31.86 -5.17 -13.52
CA VAL A 247 30.54 -5.53 -14.04
C VAL A 247 29.60 -5.96 -12.92
N VAL A 248 30.08 -6.79 -11.98
CA VAL A 248 29.32 -7.20 -10.79
C VAL A 248 29.01 -6.00 -9.91
N ASP A 249 29.99 -5.15 -9.59
CA ASP A 249 29.77 -3.94 -8.79
C ASP A 249 28.70 -3.04 -9.43
N ARG A 250 28.69 -2.92 -10.76
CA ARG A 250 27.66 -2.17 -11.48
C ARG A 250 26.28 -2.79 -11.41
N ILE A 251 26.17 -4.12 -11.50
CA ILE A 251 24.90 -4.85 -11.30
C ILE A 251 24.38 -4.59 -9.89
N LEU A 252 25.27 -4.58 -8.89
CA LEU A 252 24.90 -4.35 -7.49
C LEU A 252 24.41 -2.91 -7.26
N GLU A 253 25.09 -1.91 -7.80
CA GLU A 253 24.65 -0.51 -7.76
C GLU A 253 23.25 -0.35 -8.36
N GLU A 254 22.99 -0.96 -9.52
CA GLU A 254 21.70 -0.89 -10.19
C GLU A 254 20.60 -1.62 -9.40
N ARG A 255 20.91 -2.75 -8.77
CA ARG A 255 19.99 -3.46 -7.87
C ARG A 255 19.67 -2.65 -6.61
N GLN A 256 20.66 -2.00 -6.00
CA GLN A 256 20.45 -1.12 -4.85
C GLN A 256 19.60 0.10 -5.22
N ALA A 257 19.86 0.73 -6.36
CA ALA A 257 19.05 1.83 -6.87
C ALA A 257 17.59 1.40 -7.13
N ALA A 258 17.38 0.21 -7.72
CA ALA A 258 16.05 -0.34 -7.95
C ALA A 258 15.32 -0.67 -6.64
N ALA A 259 16.02 -1.18 -5.63
CA ALA A 259 15.46 -1.43 -4.30
C ALA A 259 15.03 -0.11 -3.61
N GLY A 260 15.88 0.93 -3.67
CA GLY A 260 15.55 2.25 -3.15
C GLY A 260 14.33 2.88 -3.84
N ALA A 261 14.22 2.72 -5.17
CA ALA A 261 13.05 3.19 -5.92
C ALA A 261 11.76 2.46 -5.50
N LYS A 262 11.82 1.14 -5.26
CA LYS A 262 10.68 0.36 -4.75
C LYS A 262 10.24 0.82 -3.36
N GLU A 263 11.18 1.11 -2.47
CA GLU A 263 10.86 1.63 -1.12
C GLU A 263 10.18 3.00 -1.19
N GLN A 264 10.66 3.90 -2.06
CA GLN A 264 10.03 5.20 -2.28
C GLN A 264 8.61 5.05 -2.84
N ALA A 265 8.40 4.16 -3.81
CA ALA A 265 7.08 3.87 -4.35
C ALA A 265 6.12 3.33 -3.27
N ALA A 266 6.60 2.44 -2.40
CA ALA A 266 5.83 1.92 -1.27
C ALA A 266 5.40 3.03 -0.29
N LYS A 267 6.33 3.94 0.06
CA LYS A 267 6.02 5.11 0.92
C LYS A 267 4.99 6.04 0.28
N LEU A 268 5.09 6.29 -1.01
CA LEU A 268 4.13 7.11 -1.75
C LEU A 268 2.74 6.45 -1.78
N ASN A 269 2.67 5.15 -2.03
CA ASN A 269 1.41 4.40 -2.01
C ASN A 269 0.76 4.41 -0.62
N GLN A 270 1.54 4.22 0.45
CA GLN A 270 1.04 4.34 1.82
C GLN A 270 0.42 5.72 2.08
N ARG A 271 1.10 6.80 1.65
CA ARG A 271 0.59 8.17 1.79
C ARG A 271 -0.68 8.41 0.99
N LEU A 272 -0.80 7.82 -0.21
CA LEU A 272 -2.04 7.87 -1.00
C LEU A 272 -3.21 7.19 -0.27
N ASP A 273 -2.97 6.04 0.35
CA ASP A 273 -4.01 5.32 1.09
C ASP A 273 -4.43 6.03 2.38
N GLU A 274 -3.50 6.70 3.06
CA GLU A 274 -3.80 7.61 4.17
C GLU A 274 -4.68 8.79 3.72
N LEU A 275 -4.35 9.42 2.59
CA LEU A 275 -5.15 10.51 2.03
C LEU A 275 -6.54 10.05 1.59
N ARG A 276 -6.65 8.85 0.99
CA ARG A 276 -7.95 8.24 0.63
C ARG A 276 -8.81 7.99 1.87
N ARG A 277 -8.23 7.42 2.94
CA ARG A 277 -8.93 7.22 4.21
C ARG A 277 -9.37 8.53 4.85
N ALA A 278 -8.50 9.55 4.86
CA ALA A 278 -8.82 10.87 5.37
C ALA A 278 -9.96 11.54 4.58
N ARG A 279 -9.94 11.44 3.25
CA ARG A 279 -11.02 11.94 2.39
C ARG A 279 -12.34 11.24 2.67
N ALA A 280 -12.34 9.90 2.73
CA ALA A 280 -13.55 9.12 3.04
C ALA A 280 -14.12 9.48 4.43
N ALA A 281 -13.26 9.66 5.44
CA ALA A 281 -13.67 10.08 6.78
C ALA A 281 -14.28 11.49 6.77
N HIS A 282 -13.69 12.42 6.03
CA HIS A 282 -14.22 13.78 5.89
C HIS A 282 -15.59 13.81 5.18
N GLU A 283 -15.74 13.04 4.09
CA GLU A 283 -17.02 12.91 3.38
C GLU A 283 -18.11 12.28 4.28
N ALA A 284 -17.77 11.23 5.05
CA ALA A 284 -18.68 10.62 6.02
C ALA A 284 -19.04 11.57 7.18
N GLN A 285 -18.10 12.40 7.64
CA GLN A 285 -18.39 13.41 8.66
C GLN A 285 -19.29 14.51 8.10
N LYS A 286 -19.08 14.92 6.84
CA LYS A 286 -19.91 15.92 6.16
C LYS A 286 -21.35 15.40 5.99
N SER A 287 -21.54 14.15 5.58
CA SER A 287 -22.87 13.55 5.46
C SER A 287 -23.57 13.41 6.82
N ARG A 288 -22.88 12.96 7.86
CA ARG A 288 -23.42 12.92 9.24
C ARG A 288 -23.84 14.30 9.75
N LYS A 289 -23.04 15.34 9.49
CA LYS A 289 -23.39 16.73 9.84
C LYS A 289 -24.62 17.22 9.07
N ALA A 290 -24.74 16.87 7.78
CA ALA A 290 -25.91 17.19 6.97
C ALA A 290 -27.17 16.49 7.49
N GLN A 291 -27.11 15.19 7.75
CA GLN A 291 -28.21 14.41 8.33
C GLN A 291 -28.66 14.96 9.69
N ARG A 292 -27.71 15.35 10.55
CA ARG A 292 -28.04 15.98 11.84
C ARG A 292 -28.75 17.33 11.67
N ARG A 293 -28.37 18.13 10.67
CA ARG A 293 -29.06 19.40 10.37
C ARG A 293 -30.48 19.16 9.86
N GLU A 294 -30.65 18.18 8.99
CA GLU A 294 -31.96 17.78 8.47
C GLU A 294 -32.88 17.24 9.58
N SER A 295 -32.35 16.39 10.47
CA SER A 295 -33.13 15.87 11.61
C SER A 295 -33.55 16.99 12.57
N LEU A 296 -32.69 17.99 12.80
CA LEU A 296 -33.01 19.17 13.60
C LEU A 296 -34.04 20.08 12.90
N ALA A 297 -33.96 20.22 11.57
CA ALA A 297 -34.95 20.98 10.80
C ALA A 297 -36.34 20.32 10.84
N LEU A 298 -36.39 18.99 10.81
CA LEU A 298 -37.64 18.24 10.97
C LEU A 298 -38.27 18.43 12.36
N GLN A 299 -37.50 18.69 13.42
CA GLN A 299 -38.06 18.92 14.75
C GLN A 299 -38.61 20.35 14.97
N LYS A 300 -38.44 21.28 14.03
CA LYS A 300 -38.92 22.65 14.20
C LYS A 300 -40.42 22.74 13.93
N VAL A 301 -41.19 23.11 14.96
CA VAL A 301 -42.63 23.44 14.86
C VAL A 301 -42.80 24.72 14.03
N PRO A 302 -43.80 24.83 13.12
CA PRO A 302 -44.01 26.01 12.30
C PRO A 302 -44.14 27.30 13.13
N ASP A 303 -43.43 28.36 12.72
CA ASP A 303 -43.40 29.64 13.46
C ASP A 303 -44.81 30.28 13.56
N ALA A 304 -45.70 30.01 12.60
CA ALA A 304 -47.09 30.48 12.57
C ALA A 304 -47.97 30.00 13.74
N LEU A 305 -47.60 28.90 14.41
CA LEU A 305 -48.31 28.42 15.60
C LEU A 305 -48.00 29.25 16.86
N TYR A 306 -46.96 30.07 16.82
CA TYR A 306 -46.62 31.00 17.91
C TYR A 306 -47.32 32.37 17.76
N ASP A 307 -47.91 32.69 16.60
CA ASP A 307 -48.61 33.95 16.32
C ASP A 307 -50.09 33.93 16.77
N LEU A 308 -50.29 33.74 18.07
CA LEU A 308 -51.62 33.55 18.67
C LEU A 308 -52.46 34.85 18.71
N PRO A 309 -53.75 34.82 18.33
CA PRO A 309 -54.68 35.94 18.54
C PRO A 309 -54.98 36.19 20.02
N ALA A 310 -55.47 37.40 20.33
CA ALA A 310 -55.92 37.77 21.67
C ALA A 310 -57.08 36.88 22.14
N CYS A 311 -57.19 36.69 23.45
CA CYS A 311 -58.27 35.91 24.04
C CYS A 311 -59.65 36.52 23.73
N ALA A 312 -60.58 35.67 23.28
CA ALA A 312 -61.93 36.09 22.89
C ALA A 312 -62.77 36.71 24.02
N VAL A 313 -62.44 36.41 25.29
CA VAL A 313 -63.20 36.87 26.46
C VAL A 313 -62.56 38.08 27.13
N CYS A 314 -61.26 38.01 27.44
CA CYS A 314 -60.58 39.06 28.20
C CYS A 314 -59.70 39.99 27.35
N GLY A 315 -59.50 39.68 26.06
CA GLY A 315 -58.62 40.45 25.17
C GLY A 315 -57.12 40.33 25.46
N GLY A 316 -56.72 39.55 26.48
CA GLY A 316 -55.33 39.34 26.84
C GLY A 316 -54.57 38.47 25.83
N ALA A 317 -53.25 38.67 25.72
CA ALA A 317 -52.38 37.82 24.92
C ALA A 317 -52.24 36.43 25.59
N PRO A 318 -52.62 35.33 24.92
CA PRO A 318 -52.49 33.99 25.49
C PRO A 318 -51.02 33.57 25.60
N SER A 319 -50.73 32.66 26.53
CA SER A 319 -49.42 31.99 26.61
C SER A 319 -49.21 31.11 25.39
N THR A 320 -47.99 31.03 24.86
CA THR A 320 -47.64 30.13 23.76
C THR A 320 -47.49 28.66 24.18
N ARG A 321 -47.63 28.36 25.48
CA ARG A 321 -47.50 27.00 26.03
C ARG A 321 -48.84 26.36 26.35
N ASP A 322 -49.71 27.11 27.03
CA ASP A 322 -50.99 26.61 27.52
C ASP A 322 -52.11 27.60 27.16
N TYR A 323 -52.99 27.18 26.25
CA TYR A 323 -54.17 27.92 25.83
C TYR A 323 -55.23 26.94 25.30
N PHE A 324 -56.48 27.38 25.27
CA PHE A 324 -57.59 26.62 24.71
C PHE A 324 -57.98 27.23 23.37
N CYS A 325 -58.34 26.42 22.39
CA CYS A 325 -58.75 26.87 21.06
C CYS A 325 -60.03 26.16 20.62
N CYS A 326 -60.89 26.85 19.86
CA CYS A 326 -62.00 26.19 19.18
C CYS A 326 -61.46 25.39 17.99
N SER A 327 -61.62 24.07 18.01
CA SER A 327 -61.14 23.16 16.96
C SER A 327 -61.68 23.51 15.58
N ILE A 328 -62.95 23.92 15.48
CA ILE A 328 -63.56 24.37 14.23
C ILE A 328 -62.83 25.59 13.66
N CYS A 329 -62.59 26.62 14.49
CA CYS A 329 -61.86 27.81 14.05
C CYS A 329 -60.40 27.54 13.72
N THR A 330 -59.75 26.61 14.41
CA THR A 330 -58.38 26.18 14.08
C THR A 330 -58.31 25.60 12.67
N ILE A 331 -59.24 24.71 12.32
CA ILE A 331 -59.31 24.12 10.98
C ILE A 331 -59.66 25.17 9.91
N LEU A 332 -60.66 26.02 10.16
CA LEU A 332 -61.03 27.07 9.21
C LEU A 332 -59.91 28.10 8.99
N ALA A 333 -59.13 28.42 10.03
CA ALA A 333 -57.98 29.31 9.93
C ALA A 333 -56.81 28.69 9.17
N ASP A 334 -56.49 27.42 9.43
CA ASP A 334 -55.47 26.66 8.69
C ASP A 334 -55.78 26.58 7.19
N ARG A 335 -57.06 26.41 6.84
CA ARG A 335 -57.50 26.37 5.45
C ARG A 335 -57.66 27.76 4.81
N GLY A 336 -57.41 28.84 5.56
CA GLY A 336 -57.50 30.22 5.08
C GLY A 336 -58.92 30.73 4.84
N ILE A 337 -59.92 30.06 5.42
CA ILE A 337 -61.34 30.45 5.33
C ILE A 337 -61.64 31.55 6.33
N GLN A 338 -61.06 31.45 7.52
CA GLN A 338 -61.13 32.48 8.55
C GLN A 338 -59.74 33.09 8.76
N GLN A 339 -59.68 34.37 9.07
CA GLN A 339 -58.40 35.09 9.25
C GLN A 339 -57.60 34.59 10.46
N ARG A 340 -58.28 34.29 11.58
CA ARG A 340 -57.63 33.84 12.82
C ARG A 340 -58.52 32.87 13.59
N GLN A 341 -57.90 31.95 14.32
CA GLN A 341 -58.60 31.01 15.22
C GLN A 341 -59.12 31.71 16.48
N THR A 342 -60.17 31.16 17.11
CA THR A 342 -60.66 31.66 18.40
C THR A 342 -59.92 30.99 19.54
N LEU A 343 -59.34 31.79 20.44
CA LEU A 343 -58.56 31.32 21.59
C LEU A 343 -59.11 31.80 22.93
N PHE A 344 -58.90 30.99 23.96
CA PHE A 344 -59.16 31.30 25.35
C PHE A 344 -57.87 31.10 26.16
N CYS A 345 -57.45 32.13 26.90
CA CYS A 345 -56.17 32.13 27.60
C CYS A 345 -56.15 31.28 28.89
N SER A 346 -57.30 30.80 29.36
CA SER A 346 -57.44 30.03 30.60
C SER A 346 -58.74 29.24 30.60
N ALA A 347 -58.81 28.19 31.42
CA ALA A 347 -60.02 27.36 31.56
C ALA A 347 -61.25 28.20 31.96
N LYS A 348 -61.07 29.21 32.81
CA LYS A 348 -62.14 30.15 33.19
C LYS A 348 -62.70 30.93 31.99
N CYS A 349 -61.82 31.39 31.10
CA CYS A 349 -62.23 32.11 29.89
C CYS A 349 -62.90 31.16 28.88
N GLU A 350 -62.44 29.91 28.82
CA GLU A 350 -63.07 28.87 28.01
C GLU A 350 -64.48 28.57 28.53
N GLU A 351 -64.66 28.26 29.82
CA GLU A 351 -65.97 27.93 30.40
C GLU A 351 -66.98 29.08 30.23
N THR A 352 -66.53 30.33 30.35
CA THR A 352 -67.39 31.51 30.20
C THR A 352 -67.73 31.80 28.73
N GLY A 353 -66.77 31.62 27.82
CA GLY A 353 -66.87 32.10 26.44
C GLY A 353 -67.15 31.04 25.39
N HIS A 354 -66.82 29.77 25.66
CA HIS A 354 -66.87 28.69 24.69
C HIS A 354 -68.30 28.38 24.26
N ALA A 355 -69.25 28.25 25.20
CA ALA A 355 -70.65 28.00 24.85
C ALA A 355 -71.24 29.12 23.98
N SER A 356 -70.94 30.38 24.31
CA SER A 356 -71.36 31.53 23.51
C SER A 356 -70.69 31.55 22.13
N HIS A 357 -69.43 31.13 22.04
CA HIS A 357 -68.70 31.05 20.77
C HIS A 357 -69.15 29.87 19.91
N ALA A 358 -69.44 28.71 20.52
CA ALA A 358 -69.92 27.52 19.83
C ALA A 358 -71.22 27.82 19.06
N GLY A 359 -72.08 28.69 19.61
CA GLY A 359 -73.29 29.16 18.91
C GLY A 359 -73.03 29.98 17.64
N THR A 360 -71.79 30.44 17.38
CA THR A 360 -71.42 31.09 16.11
C THR A 360 -71.20 30.09 14.97
N HIS A 361 -71.01 28.81 15.30
CA HIS A 361 -70.89 27.73 14.32
C HIS A 361 -72.28 27.15 14.03
N THR A 362 -73.00 27.81 13.12
CA THR A 362 -74.35 27.38 12.72
C THR A 362 -74.30 26.32 11.63
N CYS A 363 -75.20 25.33 11.72
CA CYS A 363 -75.40 24.35 10.67
C CYS A 363 -75.87 25.03 9.37
N ALA A 364 -75.21 24.73 8.25
CA ALA A 364 -75.51 25.28 6.93
C ALA A 364 -76.94 24.96 6.45
N SER A 365 -77.54 23.88 6.96
CA SER A 365 -78.92 23.51 6.64
C SER A 365 -79.98 24.43 7.25
N SER A 366 -79.62 25.32 8.18
CA SER A 366 -80.54 26.25 8.86
C SER A 366 -81.86 25.57 9.30
N PHE A 367 -83.00 25.96 8.74
CA PHE A 367 -84.34 25.42 9.05
C PHE A 367 -84.59 24.01 8.50
N GLY A 368 -83.77 23.52 7.55
CA GLY A 368 -83.78 22.15 7.02
C GLY A 368 -82.89 21.18 7.80
N CYS A 369 -82.39 21.59 8.96
CA CYS A 369 -81.56 20.76 9.81
C CYS A 369 -82.39 19.64 10.45
N ILE A 370 -82.03 18.38 10.17
CA ILE A 370 -82.70 17.20 10.73
C ILE A 370 -82.09 16.87 12.10
N GLN A 371 -81.95 17.85 13.00
CA GLN A 371 -81.67 17.48 14.39
C GLN A 371 -82.88 16.65 14.89
N PRO A 372 -82.73 15.36 15.22
CA PRO A 372 -83.75 14.74 16.05
C PRO A 372 -83.75 15.53 17.35
N HIS A 373 -84.89 16.14 17.70
CA HIS A 373 -85.11 16.60 19.05
C HIS A 373 -84.68 15.47 19.99
N ALA A 374 -83.68 15.73 20.84
CA ALA A 374 -83.27 14.82 21.90
C ALA A 374 -84.41 14.70 22.94
N ASN A 375 -85.46 13.97 22.59
CA ASN A 375 -86.36 13.35 23.53
C ASN A 375 -86.12 11.84 23.40
N PRO A 376 -85.61 11.15 24.44
CA PRO A 376 -85.45 9.71 24.38
C PRO A 376 -86.84 9.08 24.19
N PRO A 377 -87.09 8.27 23.15
CA PRO A 377 -88.32 7.52 23.08
C PRO A 377 -88.29 6.47 24.19
N SER A 378 -89.14 6.66 25.18
CA SER A 378 -89.49 5.65 26.18
C SER A 378 -90.27 4.53 25.52
N ASN A 379 -89.59 3.55 24.91
CA ASN A 379 -89.93 2.12 24.92
C ASN A 379 -88.99 1.31 24.02
N PRO A 380 -88.46 0.17 24.49
CA PRO A 380 -87.58 -0.70 23.70
C PRO A 380 -88.39 -1.86 23.11
N THR A 381 -88.86 -1.70 21.87
CA THR A 381 -89.26 -2.85 21.03
C THR A 381 -89.17 -2.43 19.57
N ASP A 382 -88.05 -2.75 18.92
CA ASP A 382 -88.05 -3.35 17.58
C ASP A 382 -86.62 -3.77 17.22
N ASP A 383 -86.43 -5.08 17.15
CA ASP A 383 -85.21 -5.74 16.73
C ASP A 383 -85.06 -5.59 15.21
N GLN A 384 -84.11 -4.77 14.78
CA GLN A 384 -83.49 -4.89 13.47
C GLN A 384 -81.98 -5.01 13.62
N ASP A 385 -81.47 -6.18 13.24
CA ASP A 385 -80.06 -6.54 13.21
C ASP A 385 -79.24 -5.49 12.44
N THR A 386 -78.52 -4.65 13.19
CA THR A 386 -77.57 -3.68 12.62
C THR A 386 -76.16 -4.21 12.86
N HIS A 387 -75.39 -4.37 11.78
CA HIS A 387 -74.03 -4.89 11.75
C HIS A 387 -73.12 -4.12 12.74
N MET A 388 -72.52 -4.84 13.70
CA MET A 388 -71.65 -4.30 14.76
C MET A 388 -70.20 -4.15 14.27
N ASP A 389 -69.96 -3.34 13.24
CA ASP A 389 -68.62 -2.99 12.76
C ASP A 389 -68.49 -1.48 12.53
N GLU A 390 -68.68 -0.70 13.59
CA GLU A 390 -68.16 0.66 13.80
C GLU A 390 -68.87 1.17 15.07
N ALA A 391 -68.11 1.74 16.02
CA ALA A 391 -68.74 2.45 17.13
C ALA A 391 -69.74 3.46 16.56
N PRO A 392 -70.99 3.55 17.05
CA PRO A 392 -71.99 4.43 16.47
C PRO A 392 -71.39 5.84 16.37
N PRO A 393 -71.44 6.49 15.18
CA PRO A 393 -70.91 7.84 15.03
C PRO A 393 -71.54 8.68 16.12
N SER A 394 -70.71 9.39 16.88
CA SER A 394 -71.20 10.19 18.00
C SER A 394 -72.35 11.08 17.49
N PRO A 395 -73.43 11.28 18.26
CA PRO A 395 -74.62 11.99 17.80
C PRO A 395 -74.37 13.44 17.33
N ASN A 396 -73.14 13.94 17.47
CA ASN A 396 -72.65 15.25 17.01
C ASN A 396 -71.34 15.13 16.20
N ASP A 397 -71.26 14.19 15.25
CA ASP A 397 -70.15 14.11 14.31
C ASP A 397 -70.24 15.22 13.24
N LEU A 398 -69.67 16.37 13.58
CA LEU A 398 -69.66 17.58 12.75
C LEU A 398 -68.90 17.32 11.44
N ARG A 399 -69.52 17.68 10.31
CA ARG A 399 -69.00 17.44 8.95
C ARG A 399 -68.76 18.75 8.21
N PHE A 400 -67.61 18.91 7.61
CA PHE A 400 -67.30 19.98 6.65
C PHE A 400 -67.55 19.48 5.22
N CYS A 401 -68.00 20.36 4.33
CA CYS A 401 -67.92 20.06 2.90
C CYS A 401 -66.47 20.06 2.43
N THR A 402 -65.98 18.96 1.87
CA THR A 402 -64.59 18.81 1.45
C THR A 402 -64.21 19.84 0.38
N GLU A 403 -65.10 20.09 -0.59
CA GLU A 403 -64.88 21.07 -1.65
C GLU A 403 -64.89 22.52 -1.13
N CYS A 404 -65.82 22.85 -0.23
CA CYS A 404 -65.83 24.17 0.39
C CYS A 404 -64.60 24.42 1.27
N LEU A 405 -64.15 23.39 2.00
CA LEU A 405 -63.00 23.46 2.89
C LEU A 405 -61.68 23.62 2.11
N SER A 406 -61.53 22.90 1.00
CA SER A 406 -60.30 22.87 0.21
C SER A 406 -60.24 23.97 -0.85
N SER A 407 -61.27 24.08 -1.68
CA SER A 407 -61.26 24.82 -2.95
C SER A 407 -62.05 26.12 -2.90
N LEU A 408 -63.31 26.10 -2.43
CA LEU A 408 -64.19 27.27 -2.49
C LEU A 408 -63.96 28.26 -1.34
N LYS A 409 -63.26 27.82 -0.28
CA LYS A 409 -62.95 28.60 0.92
C LYS A 409 -64.20 29.18 1.60
N GLN A 410 -65.22 28.34 1.76
CA GLN A 410 -66.49 28.70 2.43
C GLN A 410 -66.64 27.90 3.74
N PRO A 411 -67.12 28.52 4.84
CA PRO A 411 -67.29 27.84 6.13
C PRO A 411 -68.60 27.02 6.17
N THR A 412 -68.73 26.05 5.26
CA THR A 412 -69.91 25.15 5.23
C THR A 412 -69.72 24.00 6.21
N ILE A 413 -70.61 23.93 7.20
CA ILE A 413 -70.58 22.93 8.26
C ILE A 413 -71.98 22.32 8.43
N TRP A 414 -72.04 21.00 8.61
CA TRP A 414 -73.24 20.27 9.01
C TRP A 414 -73.06 19.64 10.39
N CYS A 415 -74.14 19.59 11.16
CA CYS A 415 -74.11 19.05 12.52
C CYS A 415 -73.95 17.52 12.58
N SER A 416 -74.24 16.82 11.49
CA SER A 416 -74.15 15.35 11.39
C SER A 416 -74.04 14.90 9.93
N LEU A 417 -73.63 13.65 9.72
CA LEU A 417 -73.61 13.02 8.39
C LEU A 417 -74.99 12.99 7.74
N ALA A 418 -76.04 12.63 8.50
CA ALA A 418 -77.42 12.63 8.00
C ALA A 418 -77.90 14.03 7.57
N CYS A 419 -77.48 15.08 8.31
CA CYS A 419 -77.79 16.46 7.94
C CYS A 419 -77.07 16.89 6.67
N ALA A 420 -75.83 16.42 6.46
CA ALA A 420 -75.10 16.64 5.22
C ALA A 420 -75.79 15.91 4.05
N GLU A 421 -76.11 14.62 4.19
CA GLU A 421 -76.74 13.81 3.15
C GLU A 421 -78.06 14.42 2.64
N ALA A 422 -78.93 14.85 3.56
CA ALA A 422 -80.22 15.42 3.19
C ALA A 422 -80.12 16.81 2.52
N ASN A 423 -79.06 17.58 2.78
CA ASN A 423 -78.94 18.97 2.35
C ASN A 423 -77.82 19.22 1.34
N PHE A 424 -76.99 18.21 1.03
CA PHE A 424 -75.83 18.37 0.16
C PHE A 424 -76.22 18.77 -1.27
N ARG A 425 -77.30 18.19 -1.79
CA ARG A 425 -77.78 18.50 -3.15
C ARG A 425 -78.13 19.98 -3.29
N THR A 426 -78.95 20.51 -2.37
CA THR A 426 -79.30 21.93 -2.33
C THR A 426 -78.07 22.80 -2.12
N HIS A 427 -77.16 22.39 -1.23
CA HIS A 427 -75.90 23.09 -1.01
C HIS A 427 -75.02 23.16 -2.28
N ARG A 428 -74.92 22.07 -3.05
CA ARG A 428 -74.18 22.02 -4.32
C ARG A 428 -74.78 23.00 -5.33
N GLU A 429 -76.10 22.98 -5.48
CA GLU A 429 -76.83 23.85 -6.42
C GLU A 429 -76.66 25.33 -6.06
N ASP A 430 -76.80 25.68 -4.77
CA ASP A 430 -76.79 27.07 -4.31
C ASP A 430 -75.37 27.64 -4.10
N VAL A 431 -74.43 26.82 -3.62
CA VAL A 431 -73.09 27.26 -3.21
C VAL A 431 -72.02 26.80 -4.18
N HIS A 432 -71.94 25.51 -4.52
CA HIS A 432 -70.84 25.02 -5.38
C HIS A 432 -70.95 25.59 -6.78
N LEU A 433 -72.09 25.46 -7.45
CA LEU A 433 -72.25 25.97 -8.83
C LEU A 433 -72.06 27.49 -8.91
N ALA A 434 -72.59 28.23 -7.93
CA ALA A 434 -72.43 29.68 -7.88
C ALA A 434 -70.97 30.10 -7.64
N GLU A 435 -70.26 29.47 -6.70
CA GLU A 435 -68.88 29.82 -6.36
C GLU A 435 -67.86 29.31 -7.42
N ARG A 436 -68.09 28.14 -8.02
CA ARG A 436 -67.29 27.64 -9.16
C ARG A 436 -67.38 28.62 -10.32
N LYS A 437 -68.58 29.07 -10.68
CA LYS A 437 -68.80 30.09 -11.71
C LYS A 437 -68.10 31.41 -11.40
N LYS A 438 -68.12 31.87 -10.14
CA LYS A 438 -67.42 33.09 -9.72
C LYS A 438 -65.88 32.94 -9.79
N ARG A 439 -65.35 31.74 -9.53
CA ARG A 439 -63.91 31.46 -9.49
C ARG A 439 -63.34 30.90 -10.80
N GLY A 440 -64.18 30.66 -11.81
CA GLY A 440 -63.77 30.12 -13.11
C GLY A 440 -63.33 28.65 -13.04
N LEU A 441 -63.90 27.86 -12.12
CA LEU A 441 -63.65 26.43 -11.98
C LEU A 441 -64.62 25.64 -12.88
N GLU A 442 -64.15 24.54 -13.46
CA GLU A 442 -64.98 23.63 -14.28
C GLU A 442 -66.07 22.95 -13.43
N ASP A 443 -67.22 22.71 -14.06
CA ASP A 443 -68.32 21.98 -13.44
C ASP A 443 -67.97 20.50 -13.34
N VAL A 444 -67.80 20.03 -12.10
CA VAL A 444 -67.64 18.60 -11.78
C VAL A 444 -69.01 18.02 -11.40
N ASP A 445 -69.40 16.96 -12.11
CA ASP A 445 -70.57 16.14 -11.81
C ASP A 445 -70.25 15.04 -10.81
N ASP A 446 -70.80 15.19 -9.59
CA ASP A 446 -70.52 14.32 -8.44
C ASP A 446 -71.80 13.66 -7.91
N ASP A 447 -72.85 13.58 -8.73
CA ASP A 447 -74.21 13.15 -8.35
C ASP A 447 -74.34 11.69 -7.88
N GLY A 448 -73.26 10.90 -7.98
CA GLY A 448 -73.21 9.50 -7.55
C GLY A 448 -72.18 9.20 -6.47
N ALA A 449 -71.45 10.20 -5.95
CA ALA A 449 -70.43 9.98 -4.93
C ALA A 449 -71.04 9.84 -3.52
N ASP A 450 -70.46 8.94 -2.73
CA ASP A 450 -70.83 8.76 -1.32
C ASP A 450 -70.60 10.07 -0.55
N ILE A 451 -71.61 10.51 0.20
CA ILE A 451 -71.55 11.73 1.02
C ILE A 451 -70.38 11.71 2.02
N ARG A 452 -69.95 10.51 2.47
CA ARG A 452 -68.75 10.36 3.29
C ARG A 452 -67.46 10.76 2.56
N ALA A 453 -67.38 10.57 1.25
CA ALA A 453 -66.24 11.00 0.44
C ALA A 453 -66.28 12.51 0.15
N LEU A 454 -67.48 13.08 0.07
CA LEU A 454 -67.72 14.51 -0.22
C LEU A 454 -67.65 15.41 1.02
N THR A 455 -67.58 14.79 2.21
CA THR A 455 -67.48 15.51 3.48
C THR A 455 -66.28 15.04 4.30
N THR A 456 -65.68 15.95 5.06
CA THR A 456 -64.58 15.64 5.99
C THR A 456 -65.13 15.78 7.41
N SER A 457 -64.96 14.78 8.27
CA SER A 457 -65.33 14.91 9.69
C SER A 457 -64.39 15.86 10.42
N LEU A 458 -64.87 16.47 11.51
CA LEU A 458 -64.03 17.28 12.38
C LEU A 458 -62.85 16.47 12.94
N ALA A 459 -63.06 15.21 13.28
CA ALA A 459 -62.00 14.33 13.79
C ALA A 459 -60.91 14.08 12.74
N GLU A 460 -61.29 13.82 11.49
CA GLU A 460 -60.33 13.64 10.38
C GLU A 460 -59.58 14.95 10.08
N ALA A 461 -60.29 16.08 10.03
CA ALA A 461 -59.68 17.37 9.78
C ALA A 461 -58.69 17.76 10.90
N VAL A 462 -59.03 17.50 12.16
CA VAL A 462 -58.13 17.69 13.31
C VAL A 462 -56.92 16.78 13.20
N LYS A 463 -57.10 15.49 12.90
CA LYS A 463 -55.99 14.55 12.75
C LYS A 463 -55.03 14.96 11.63
N GLU A 464 -55.56 15.35 10.47
CA GLU A 464 -54.74 15.85 9.36
C GLU A 464 -53.96 17.12 9.76
N TRP A 465 -54.61 18.02 10.50
CA TRP A 465 -53.97 19.23 11.02
C TRP A 465 -52.86 18.91 12.03
N GLU A 466 -53.09 18.00 12.96
CA GLU A 466 -52.13 17.55 13.98
C GLU A 466 -50.89 16.91 13.34
N GLU A 467 -51.10 16.02 12.36
CA GLU A 467 -50.01 15.37 11.63
C GLU A 467 -49.16 16.37 10.85
N ARG A 468 -49.81 17.34 10.19
CA ARG A 468 -49.11 18.37 9.42
C ARG A 468 -48.32 19.33 10.30
N ASN A 469 -48.89 19.72 11.43
CA ASN A 469 -48.33 20.71 12.34
C ASN A 469 -47.45 20.12 13.45
N ARG A 470 -47.42 18.78 13.58
CA ARG A 470 -46.66 18.02 14.59
C ARG A 470 -47.00 18.42 16.03
N VAL A 471 -48.28 18.74 16.26
CA VAL A 471 -48.85 19.10 17.56
C VAL A 471 -50.12 18.28 17.78
N ARG A 472 -50.55 18.11 19.03
CA ARG A 472 -51.82 17.46 19.37
C ARG A 472 -52.75 18.44 20.06
N LEU A 473 -53.99 18.53 19.60
CA LEU A 473 -55.06 19.19 20.32
C LEU A 473 -55.55 18.23 21.40
N GLN A 474 -55.36 18.61 22.66
CA GLN A 474 -55.91 17.81 23.75
C GLN A 474 -57.43 17.98 23.79
N PRO A 475 -58.22 16.89 23.70
CA PRO A 475 -59.66 16.97 23.91
C PRO A 475 -59.93 17.40 25.35
N LEU A 476 -60.96 18.23 25.54
CA LEU A 476 -61.45 18.58 26.87
C LEU A 476 -62.04 17.32 27.53
N ALA A 477 -61.64 17.06 28.78
CA ALA A 477 -62.12 15.95 29.58
C ALA A 477 -63.51 16.23 30.16
#